data_AF-A0A5E4JVI3-F1
#
_entry.id   AF-A0A5E4JVI3-F1
#
_cell.length_a   1.000
_cell.length_b   1.000
_cell.length_c   1.000
_cell.angle_alpha   90.00
_cell.angle_beta   90.00
_cell.angle_gamma   90.00
#
_symmetry.space_group_name_H-M   'P 1'
#
loop_
_entity.id
_entity.type
_entity.pdbx_description
1 polymer ?
#
loop_
_entity_poly.entity_id
_entity_poly.type
_entity_poly.pdbx_seq_one_letter_code
_entity_poly.pdbx_strand_id
1 'polypeptide(L)'
;MFKRNQKGELTTAQIVALIILVLSFAVIIIFLSRLNLQEDSKREICKASVILSGKDPVSKNPNCETNYVCITRGEACTDIKADETIKILPGDERKQILSALANELSDCWMMFGEGNVKYVQNSVSGSYSYHCAVCSIIKFGDSLNSISITKDDLTLYLELEKKDASQTYASYLYSTNTVEDALSSKGRMYPIPDLDLKKKYAIITGINPDLEWFGFQKSSPVHPSIIAVEDIPSTPGVCDLFDVTKG
;
A
#
# COMPACT_ATOMS: atom_id res chain seq x y z
N MET A 1 -71.97 -12.05 -27.55
CA MET A 1 -71.38 -12.80 -26.42
C MET A 1 -70.06 -12.14 -26.07
N PHE A 2 -70.05 -11.23 -25.08
CA PHE A 2 -68.87 -10.40 -24.75
C PHE A 2 -67.95 -11.14 -23.78
N LYS A 3 -66.74 -11.45 -24.23
CA LYS A 3 -65.68 -12.09 -23.43
C LYS A 3 -65.09 -11.05 -22.48
N ARG A 4 -65.42 -11.16 -21.20
CA ARG A 4 -65.01 -10.25 -20.12
C ARG A 4 -63.52 -10.48 -19.84
N ASN A 5 -62.66 -9.60 -20.36
CA ASN A 5 -61.22 -9.62 -20.09
C ASN A 5 -60.95 -9.20 -18.64
N GLN A 6 -60.58 -10.14 -17.78
CA GLN A 6 -60.08 -9.87 -16.43
C GLN A 6 -58.66 -9.29 -16.54
N LYS A 7 -58.53 -7.97 -16.67
CA LYS A 7 -57.26 -7.22 -16.71
C LYS A 7 -56.92 -6.56 -15.36
N GLY A 8 -57.28 -7.17 -14.24
CA GLY A 8 -57.24 -6.51 -12.92
C GLY A 8 -56.41 -7.17 -11.82
N GLU A 9 -55.76 -8.31 -12.08
CA GLU A 9 -55.15 -9.11 -10.99
C GLU A 9 -53.61 -9.10 -10.97
N LEU A 10 -52.96 -8.30 -11.82
CA LEU A 10 -51.49 -8.23 -11.90
C LEU A 10 -50.85 -7.17 -10.99
N THR A 11 -51.62 -6.31 -10.33
CA THR A 11 -51.07 -5.14 -9.60
C THR A 11 -50.63 -5.46 -8.18
N THR A 12 -51.31 -6.36 -7.47
CA THR A 12 -50.99 -6.63 -6.05
C THR A 12 -49.74 -7.49 -5.88
N ALA A 13 -49.58 -8.52 -6.73
CA ALA A 13 -48.41 -9.40 -6.67
C ALA A 13 -47.10 -8.67 -6.99
N GLN A 14 -47.13 -7.73 -7.94
CA GLN A 14 -45.97 -6.90 -8.28
C GLN A 14 -45.55 -5.98 -7.13
N ILE A 15 -46.51 -5.39 -6.41
CA ILE A 15 -46.23 -4.54 -5.26
C ILE A 15 -45.58 -5.33 -4.13
N VAL A 16 -46.11 -6.53 -3.80
CA VAL A 16 -45.54 -7.38 -2.76
C VAL A 16 -44.12 -7.82 -3.12
N ALA A 17 -43.88 -8.22 -4.37
CA ALA A 17 -42.54 -8.61 -4.84
C ALA A 17 -41.54 -7.45 -4.73
N LEU A 18 -41.95 -6.23 -5.08
CA LEU A 18 -41.12 -5.03 -4.96
C LEU A 18 -40.74 -4.74 -3.50
N ILE A 19 -41.68 -4.87 -2.56
CA ILE A 19 -41.41 -4.67 -1.12
C ILE A 19 -40.39 -5.69 -0.62
N ILE A 20 -40.54 -6.97 -1.00
CA ILE A 20 -39.60 -8.03 -0.60
C ILE A 20 -38.20 -7.74 -1.16
N LEU A 21 -38.10 -7.26 -2.39
CA LEU A 21 -36.82 -6.90 -3.02
C LEU A 21 -36.15 -5.72 -2.31
N VAL A 22 -36.91 -4.68 -1.97
CA VAL A 22 -36.36 -3.52 -1.26
C VAL A 22 -35.92 -3.90 0.15
N LEU A 23 -36.71 -4.72 0.86
CA LEU A 23 -36.36 -5.19 2.21
C LEU A 23 -35.12 -6.10 2.19
N SER A 24 -35.00 -7.01 1.22
CA SER A 24 -33.82 -7.88 1.10
C SER A 24 -32.56 -7.08 0.77
N PHE A 25 -32.65 -6.10 -0.13
CA PHE A 25 -31.53 -5.21 -0.45
C PHE A 25 -31.12 -4.37 0.77
N ALA A 26 -32.09 -3.85 1.55
CA ALA A 26 -31.81 -3.12 2.77
C ALA A 26 -31.08 -3.97 3.82
N VAL A 27 -31.48 -5.24 4.00
CA VAL A 27 -30.79 -6.17 4.90
C VAL A 27 -29.35 -6.42 4.45
N ILE A 28 -29.11 -6.57 3.14
CA ILE A 28 -27.76 -6.72 2.59
C ILE A 28 -26.91 -5.48 2.86
N ILE A 29 -27.43 -4.26 2.62
CA ILE A 29 -26.70 -3.02 2.92
C ILE A 29 -26.36 -2.92 4.40
N ILE A 30 -27.30 -3.23 5.29
CA ILE A 30 -27.04 -3.22 6.74
C ILE A 30 -25.94 -4.22 7.08
N PHE A 31 -25.98 -5.42 6.49
CA PHE A 31 -24.95 -6.43 6.70
C PHE A 31 -23.57 -5.94 6.21
N LEU A 32 -23.48 -5.38 5.00
CA LEU A 32 -22.25 -4.82 4.46
C LEU A 32 -21.72 -3.66 5.30
N SER A 33 -22.59 -2.80 5.81
CA SER A 33 -22.19 -1.69 6.69
C SER A 33 -21.63 -2.16 8.04
N ARG A 34 -22.04 -3.33 8.52
CA ARG A 34 -21.53 -3.93 9.77
C ARG A 34 -20.21 -4.66 9.60
N LEU A 35 -19.77 -4.93 8.37
CA LEU A 35 -18.51 -5.63 8.12
C LEU A 35 -17.27 -4.76 8.28
N ASN A 36 -17.38 -3.52 8.78
CA ASN A 36 -16.25 -2.64 9.09
C ASN A 36 -15.21 -2.53 7.96
N LEU A 37 -15.68 -2.44 6.71
CA LEU A 37 -14.87 -2.31 5.49
C LEU A 37 -14.03 -1.02 5.43
N GLN A 38 -13.94 -0.24 6.50
CA GLN A 38 -13.51 1.16 6.45
C GLN A 38 -11.98 1.35 6.48
N GLU A 39 -11.23 0.48 7.17
CA GLU A 39 -9.76 0.60 7.27
C GLU A 39 -9.03 -0.12 6.10
N ASP A 40 -9.40 -1.35 5.77
CA ASP A 40 -8.80 -2.08 4.63
C ASP A 40 -9.18 -1.50 3.25
N SER A 41 -10.19 -0.63 3.21
CA SER A 41 -10.73 -0.05 1.98
C SER A 41 -9.67 0.69 1.17
N LYS A 42 -8.83 1.53 1.81
CA LYS A 42 -7.89 2.38 1.05
C LYS A 42 -6.80 1.56 0.38
N ARG A 43 -6.22 0.58 1.10
CA ARG A 43 -5.17 -0.30 0.57
C ARG A 43 -5.71 -1.18 -0.56
N GLU A 44 -6.90 -1.76 -0.38
CA GLU A 44 -7.52 -2.59 -1.41
C GLU A 44 -8.00 -1.79 -2.64
N ILE A 45 -8.51 -0.56 -2.44
CA ILE A 45 -8.84 0.35 -3.55
C ILE A 45 -7.58 0.72 -4.34
N CYS A 46 -6.48 1.06 -3.66
CA CYS A 46 -5.20 1.36 -4.31
C CYS A 46 -4.70 0.14 -5.11
N LYS A 47 -4.68 -1.05 -4.49
CA LYS A 47 -4.28 -2.30 -5.15
C LYS A 47 -5.15 -2.61 -6.38
N ALA A 48 -6.46 -2.47 -6.26
CA ALA A 48 -7.38 -2.64 -7.38
C ALA A 48 -7.11 -1.61 -8.49
N SER A 49 -6.87 -0.35 -8.11
CA SER A 49 -6.57 0.72 -9.05
C SER A 49 -5.23 0.51 -9.77
N VAL A 50 -4.19 0.05 -9.07
CA VAL A 50 -2.90 -0.37 -9.66
C VAL A 50 -3.10 -1.49 -10.67
N ILE A 51 -3.85 -2.54 -10.30
CA ILE A 51 -4.12 -3.68 -11.19
C ILE A 51 -4.90 -3.26 -12.44
N LEU A 52 -5.90 -2.38 -12.28
CA LEU A 52 -6.68 -1.85 -13.39
C LEU A 52 -5.80 -0.98 -14.30
N SER A 53 -4.98 -0.10 -13.72
CA SER A 53 -4.05 0.77 -14.45
C SER A 53 -3.02 -0.04 -15.25
N GLY A 54 -2.60 -1.20 -14.74
CA GLY A 54 -1.69 -2.08 -15.47
C GLY A 54 -2.33 -2.91 -16.58
N LYS A 55 -3.66 -2.98 -16.67
CA LYS A 55 -4.39 -3.73 -17.71
C LYS A 55 -4.92 -2.83 -18.82
N ASP A 56 -5.27 -1.59 -18.51
CA ASP A 56 -5.86 -0.65 -19.44
C ASP A 56 -4.86 0.45 -19.83
N PRO A 57 -4.34 0.46 -21.08
CA PRO A 57 -3.41 1.48 -21.56
C PRO A 57 -4.07 2.85 -21.74
N VAL A 58 -5.37 3.00 -21.46
CA VAL A 58 -6.07 4.30 -21.44
C VAL A 58 -6.37 4.74 -19.99
N SER A 59 -6.19 3.86 -19.01
CA SER A 59 -6.41 4.18 -17.60
C SER A 59 -5.54 5.33 -17.15
N LYS A 60 -6.14 6.24 -16.38
CA LYS A 60 -5.43 7.27 -15.62
C LYS A 60 -4.52 6.63 -14.57
N ASN A 61 -3.62 7.45 -14.01
CA ASN A 61 -2.73 7.07 -12.91
C ASN A 61 -3.51 6.35 -11.78
N PRO A 62 -2.87 5.39 -11.09
CA PRO A 62 -3.52 4.67 -10.01
C PRO A 62 -3.96 5.64 -8.91
N ASN A 63 -5.20 5.48 -8.43
CA ASN A 63 -5.76 6.26 -7.34
C ASN A 63 -5.31 5.65 -6.01
N CYS A 64 -4.12 6.05 -5.56
CA CYS A 64 -3.53 5.60 -4.31
C CYS A 64 -3.35 6.81 -3.37
N GLU A 65 -4.09 6.81 -2.28
CA GLU A 65 -3.88 7.76 -1.20
C GLU A 65 -2.75 7.28 -0.27
N THR A 66 -1.87 8.19 0.15
CA THR A 66 -0.85 7.88 1.15
C THR A 66 -1.49 7.58 2.50
N ASN A 67 -1.16 6.44 3.08
CA ASN A 67 -1.67 6.03 4.39
C ASN A 67 -0.85 6.66 5.52
N TYR A 68 -1.49 7.30 6.49
CA TYR A 68 -0.80 7.86 7.66
C TYR A 68 -0.82 6.87 8.83
N VAL A 69 0.33 6.31 9.18
CA VAL A 69 0.47 5.29 10.22
C VAL A 69 1.10 5.90 11.47
N CYS A 70 0.43 5.74 12.60
CA CYS A 70 0.94 6.13 13.92
C CYS A 70 1.35 4.91 14.73
N ILE A 71 2.63 4.81 15.10
CA ILE A 71 3.15 3.74 15.97
C ILE A 71 3.36 4.32 17.38
N THR A 72 2.66 3.81 18.40
CA THR A 72 2.62 4.46 19.73
C THR A 72 2.35 3.48 20.89
N ARG A 73 2.68 3.86 22.14
CA ARG A 73 2.25 3.15 23.37
C ARG A 73 0.88 3.58 23.90
N GLY A 74 0.11 4.37 23.14
CA GLY A 74 -1.27 4.75 23.50
C GLY A 74 -1.56 6.24 23.41
N GLU A 75 -0.55 7.08 23.21
CA GLU A 75 -0.71 8.50 22.92
C GLU A 75 -0.89 8.72 21.41
N ALA A 76 -1.77 9.63 21.00
CA ALA A 76 -1.91 9.95 19.59
C ALA A 76 -0.61 10.59 19.06
N CYS A 77 -0.21 10.24 17.83
CA CYS A 77 0.87 10.94 17.16
C CYS A 77 0.46 12.38 16.89
N THR A 78 1.22 13.32 17.44
CA THR A 78 1.08 14.74 17.13
C THR A 78 1.44 14.99 15.67
N ASP A 79 0.84 16.01 15.06
CA ASP A 79 1.15 16.50 13.70
C ASP A 79 0.77 15.61 12.52
N ILE A 80 0.04 14.51 12.74
CA ILE A 80 -0.61 13.73 11.67
C ILE A 80 -2.02 13.29 12.09
N LYS A 81 -2.95 13.26 11.13
CA LYS A 81 -4.22 12.56 11.31
C LYS A 81 -4.01 11.12 10.86
N ALA A 82 -3.72 10.24 11.81
CA ALA A 82 -3.46 8.83 11.52
C ALA A 82 -4.72 8.16 10.95
N ASP A 83 -4.54 7.48 9.83
CA ASP A 83 -5.52 6.55 9.27
C ASP A 83 -5.47 5.21 10.02
N GLU A 84 -4.27 4.80 10.48
CA GLU A 84 -4.05 3.58 11.25
C GLU A 84 -3.19 3.86 12.47
N THR A 85 -3.54 3.27 13.62
CA THR A 85 -2.77 3.38 14.87
C THR A 85 -2.33 2.01 15.37
N ILE A 86 -1.03 1.75 15.29
CA ILE A 86 -0.40 0.53 15.78
C ILE A 86 0.03 0.75 17.24
N LYS A 87 -0.61 0.01 18.15
CA LYS A 87 -0.32 0.09 19.59
C LYS A 87 0.80 -0.89 19.96
N ILE A 88 1.87 -0.36 20.52
CA ILE A 88 3.05 -1.10 20.99
C ILE A 88 2.89 -1.40 22.49
N LEU A 89 2.97 -2.68 22.85
CA LEU A 89 2.93 -3.15 24.22
C LEU A 89 4.32 -3.05 24.88
N PRO A 90 4.40 -2.74 26.18
CA PRO A 90 5.67 -2.68 26.90
C PRO A 90 6.34 -4.05 26.98
N GLY A 91 7.68 -4.07 26.92
CA GLY A 91 8.50 -5.27 27.14
C GLY A 91 9.13 -5.85 25.87
N ASP A 92 8.59 -5.54 24.69
CA ASP A 92 9.19 -5.94 23.41
C ASP A 92 8.98 -4.86 22.32
N GLU A 93 9.19 -3.60 22.70
CA GLU A 93 8.88 -2.46 21.83
C GLU A 93 9.73 -2.45 20.57
N ARG A 94 11.02 -2.80 20.71
CA ARG A 94 11.94 -2.86 19.58
C ARG A 94 11.43 -3.83 18.52
N LYS A 95 11.09 -5.07 18.90
CA LYS A 95 10.61 -6.08 17.97
C LYS A 95 9.27 -5.69 17.34
N GLN A 96 8.35 -5.13 18.12
CA GLN A 96 7.05 -4.69 17.61
C GLN A 96 7.18 -3.51 16.64
N ILE A 97 8.08 -2.55 16.88
CA ILE A 97 8.38 -1.47 15.93
C ILE A 97 8.93 -2.06 14.64
N LEU A 98 9.94 -2.93 14.71
CA LEU A 98 10.53 -3.58 13.54
C LEU A 98 9.49 -4.39 12.75
N SER A 99 8.61 -5.11 13.45
CA SER A 99 7.50 -5.86 12.86
C SER A 99 6.52 -4.95 12.12
N ALA A 100 6.13 -3.83 12.74
CA ALA A 100 5.25 -2.84 12.12
C ALA A 100 5.87 -2.27 10.83
N LEU A 101 7.15 -1.91 10.87
CA LEU A 101 7.87 -1.41 9.69
C LEU A 101 7.98 -2.47 8.58
N ALA A 102 8.29 -3.72 8.94
CA ALA A 102 8.37 -4.82 7.98
C ALA A 102 7.01 -5.14 7.32
N ASN A 103 5.92 -5.08 8.09
CA ASN A 103 4.56 -5.21 7.58
C ASN A 103 4.23 -4.07 6.60
N GLU A 104 4.53 -2.83 6.95
CA GLU A 104 4.29 -1.67 6.07
C GLU A 104 5.07 -1.74 4.75
N LEU A 105 6.33 -2.19 4.79
CA LEU A 105 7.11 -2.48 3.57
C LEU A 105 6.44 -3.58 2.72
N SER A 106 5.98 -4.64 3.36
CA SER A 106 5.27 -5.75 2.72
C SER A 106 3.99 -5.30 2.04
N ASP A 107 3.19 -4.53 2.75
CA ASP A 107 1.89 -4.07 2.28
C ASP A 107 2.07 -3.09 1.13
N CYS A 108 3.04 -2.19 1.22
CA CYS A 108 3.44 -1.33 0.10
C CYS A 108 3.80 -2.15 -1.15
N TRP A 109 4.61 -3.18 -1.00
CA TRP A 109 4.99 -4.05 -2.11
C TRP A 109 3.79 -4.78 -2.74
N MET A 110 2.92 -5.33 -1.89
CA MET A 110 1.71 -6.03 -2.33
C MET A 110 0.71 -5.09 -3.02
N MET A 111 0.51 -3.87 -2.49
CA MET A 111 -0.38 -2.86 -3.07
C MET A 111 0.02 -2.52 -4.50
N PHE A 112 1.32 -2.43 -4.77
CA PHE A 112 1.85 -2.13 -6.09
C PHE A 112 2.10 -3.36 -6.97
N GLY A 113 1.49 -4.50 -6.61
CA GLY A 113 1.47 -5.71 -7.43
C GLY A 113 2.80 -6.47 -7.48
N GLU A 114 3.64 -6.32 -6.46
CA GLU A 114 4.88 -7.08 -6.26
C GLU A 114 5.84 -7.01 -7.47
N GLY A 115 5.82 -5.86 -8.16
CA GLY A 115 6.64 -5.62 -9.35
C GLY A 115 6.16 -6.33 -10.62
N ASN A 116 5.02 -7.02 -10.57
CA ASN A 116 4.43 -7.72 -11.71
C ASN A 116 3.41 -6.87 -12.48
N VAL A 117 3.04 -5.70 -11.98
CA VAL A 117 2.04 -4.82 -12.59
C VAL A 117 2.71 -3.57 -13.16
N LYS A 118 2.56 -3.35 -14.46
CA LYS A 118 3.03 -2.13 -15.14
C LYS A 118 1.97 -1.02 -15.02
N TYR A 119 1.86 -0.40 -13.85
CA TYR A 119 0.82 0.61 -13.57
C TYR A 119 1.15 2.03 -14.04
N VAL A 120 2.36 2.25 -14.58
CA VAL A 120 2.75 3.51 -15.20
C VAL A 120 2.96 3.29 -16.68
N GLN A 121 2.34 4.14 -17.49
CA GLN A 121 2.51 4.11 -18.94
C GLN A 121 3.80 4.82 -19.32
N ASN A 122 4.43 4.35 -20.40
CA ASN A 122 5.61 4.98 -20.97
C ASN A 122 5.28 6.45 -21.26
N SER A 123 5.96 7.37 -20.59
CA SER A 123 5.78 8.78 -20.86
C SER A 123 6.25 9.06 -22.29
N VAL A 124 5.40 9.72 -23.09
CA VAL A 124 5.67 10.01 -24.52
C VAL A 124 6.92 10.91 -24.68
N SER A 125 7.29 11.63 -23.63
CA SER A 125 8.55 12.35 -23.51
C SER A 125 9.60 11.41 -22.92
N GLY A 126 10.59 10.96 -23.69
CA GLY A 126 11.63 9.98 -23.31
C GLY A 126 12.53 10.37 -22.12
N SER A 127 11.94 10.65 -20.97
CA SER A 127 12.55 10.85 -19.67
C SER A 127 12.53 9.50 -18.97
N TYR A 128 13.73 8.92 -18.81
CA TYR A 128 13.99 7.64 -18.14
C TYR A 128 13.83 7.74 -16.62
N SER A 129 12.75 8.37 -16.16
CA SER A 129 12.51 8.62 -14.74
C SER A 129 11.82 7.42 -14.09
N TYR A 130 12.35 7.01 -12.94
CA TYR A 130 11.64 6.10 -12.06
C TYR A 130 10.36 6.76 -11.56
N HIS A 131 9.25 6.04 -11.64
CA HIS A 131 7.99 6.49 -11.07
C HIS A 131 7.81 5.83 -9.71
N CYS A 132 7.79 6.65 -8.67
CA CYS A 132 7.68 6.16 -7.31
C CYS A 132 6.42 6.69 -6.64
N ALA A 133 5.86 5.87 -5.78
CA ALA A 133 4.67 6.15 -5.00
C ALA A 133 4.98 6.06 -3.51
N VAL A 134 4.42 6.98 -2.73
CA VAL A 134 4.47 6.94 -1.27
C VAL A 134 3.27 6.14 -0.76
N CYS A 135 3.53 4.92 -0.30
CA CYS A 135 2.52 4.02 0.23
C CYS A 135 2.00 4.50 1.59
N SER A 136 2.93 4.79 2.51
CA SER A 136 2.58 5.24 3.84
C SER A 136 3.59 6.23 4.40
N ILE A 137 3.12 7.12 5.29
CA ILE A 137 3.93 7.99 6.12
C ILE A 137 3.77 7.54 7.56
N ILE A 138 4.89 7.16 8.16
CA ILE A 138 5.00 6.63 9.50
C ILE A 138 5.47 7.73 10.44
N LYS A 139 4.74 7.93 11.53
CA LYS A 139 5.15 8.75 12.68
C LYS A 139 5.15 7.89 13.94
N PHE A 140 6.20 8.03 14.73
CA PHE A 140 6.26 7.42 16.05
C PHE A 140 5.76 8.41 17.11
N GLY A 141 5.00 7.90 18.07
CA GLY A 141 4.55 8.66 19.23
C GLY A 141 5.71 8.98 20.17
N ASP A 142 5.60 10.10 20.89
CA ASP A 142 6.72 10.65 21.67
C ASP A 142 7.22 9.71 22.77
N SER A 143 6.34 8.85 23.29
CA SER A 143 6.68 7.78 24.24
C SER A 143 7.74 6.79 23.72
N LEU A 144 7.95 6.70 22.41
CA LEU A 144 8.93 5.80 21.79
C LEU A 144 10.29 6.47 21.52
N ASN A 145 10.42 7.80 21.67
CA ASN A 145 11.62 8.56 21.31
C ASN A 145 12.91 8.15 22.04
N SER A 146 12.82 7.38 23.12
CA SER A 146 13.99 6.84 23.84
C SER A 146 14.54 5.55 23.25
N ILE A 147 13.84 4.93 22.30
CA ILE A 147 14.25 3.69 21.65
C ILE A 147 15.09 4.04 20.42
N SER A 148 16.30 3.47 20.34
CA SER A 148 17.15 3.58 19.17
C SER A 148 16.94 2.37 18.27
N ILE A 149 16.58 2.60 17.01
CA ILE A 149 16.53 1.56 15.98
C ILE A 149 17.59 1.89 14.93
N THR A 150 18.58 1.03 14.82
CA THR A 150 19.65 1.14 13.83
C THR A 150 19.21 0.51 12.51
N LYS A 151 19.87 0.86 11.40
CA LYS A 151 19.66 0.20 10.12
C LYS A 151 19.87 -1.32 10.21
N ASP A 152 20.87 -1.76 10.98
CA ASP A 152 21.24 -3.18 11.12
C ASP A 152 20.12 -3.96 11.83
N ASP A 153 19.38 -3.31 12.74
CA ASP A 153 18.24 -3.94 13.40
C ASP A 153 17.12 -4.26 12.42
N LEU A 154 16.80 -3.32 11.53
CA LEU A 154 15.76 -3.53 10.54
C LEU A 154 16.22 -4.52 9.47
N THR A 155 17.46 -4.41 8.99
CA THR A 155 18.04 -5.39 8.08
C THR A 155 17.96 -6.80 8.66
N LEU A 156 18.51 -7.01 9.86
CA LEU A 156 18.54 -8.33 10.50
C LEU A 156 17.13 -8.87 10.75
N TYR A 157 16.19 -8.00 11.14
CA TYR A 157 14.79 -8.39 11.30
C TYR A 157 14.20 -8.89 9.98
N LEU A 158 14.42 -8.17 8.87
CA LEU A 158 13.91 -8.57 7.57
C LEU A 158 14.49 -9.92 7.11
N GLU A 159 15.75 -10.19 7.42
CA GLU A 159 16.44 -11.43 7.04
C GLU A 159 16.00 -12.64 7.87
N LEU A 160 15.82 -12.46 9.18
CA LEU A 160 15.56 -13.56 10.10
C LEU A 160 14.08 -13.87 10.29
N GLU A 161 13.22 -12.85 10.32
CA GLU A 161 11.81 -13.02 10.65
C GLU A 161 10.99 -13.44 9.42
N LYS A 162 10.07 -14.37 9.66
CA LYS A 162 9.20 -14.93 8.63
C LYS A 162 8.05 -13.98 8.33
N LYS A 163 7.82 -13.68 7.05
CA LYS A 163 6.57 -13.04 6.61
C LYS A 163 5.43 -14.07 6.63
N ASP A 164 5.70 -15.26 6.11
CA ASP A 164 4.76 -16.37 6.07
C ASP A 164 5.49 -17.71 6.32
N ALA A 165 4.79 -18.84 6.23
CA ALA A 165 5.40 -20.14 6.50
C ALA A 165 6.58 -20.49 5.58
N SER A 166 6.62 -19.91 4.39
CA SER A 166 7.54 -20.27 3.29
C SER A 166 8.77 -19.36 3.16
N GLN A 167 8.69 -18.08 3.58
CA GLN A 167 9.74 -17.09 3.31
C GLN A 167 9.88 -16.01 4.38
N THR A 168 11.09 -15.44 4.44
CA THR A 168 11.42 -14.26 5.27
C THR A 168 11.00 -12.97 4.58
N TYR A 169 10.99 -11.85 5.30
CA TYR A 169 10.69 -10.55 4.68
C TYR A 169 11.69 -10.18 3.60
N ALA A 170 12.99 -10.40 3.82
CA ALA A 170 14.02 -10.11 2.83
C ALA A 170 13.79 -10.93 1.54
N SER A 171 13.48 -12.22 1.71
CA SER A 171 13.21 -13.13 0.59
C SER A 171 11.97 -12.68 -0.21
N TYR A 172 10.89 -12.33 0.49
CA TYR A 172 9.67 -11.82 -0.15
C TYR A 172 9.89 -10.48 -0.85
N LEU A 173 10.49 -9.51 -0.16
CA LEU A 173 10.60 -8.13 -0.62
C LEU A 173 11.64 -7.99 -1.73
N TYR A 174 12.78 -8.67 -1.63
CA TYR A 174 13.96 -8.42 -2.46
C TYR A 174 14.37 -9.60 -3.33
N SER A 175 13.70 -10.75 -3.17
CA SER A 175 14.06 -12.02 -3.81
C SER A 175 15.47 -12.51 -3.44
N THR A 176 15.91 -12.22 -2.21
CA THR A 176 17.19 -12.67 -1.64
C THR A 176 17.05 -12.86 -0.12
N ASN A 177 17.87 -13.70 0.49
CA ASN A 177 17.86 -13.90 1.94
C ASN A 177 18.65 -12.82 2.70
N THR A 178 19.39 -11.98 1.98
CA THR A 178 20.34 -10.98 2.50
C THR A 178 20.01 -9.61 1.92
N VAL A 179 19.78 -8.61 2.77
CA VAL A 179 19.40 -7.26 2.33
C VAL A 179 20.59 -6.57 1.69
N GLU A 180 21.82 -6.80 2.16
CA GLU A 180 23.04 -6.25 1.57
C GLU A 180 23.23 -6.67 0.12
N ASP A 181 22.90 -7.92 -0.22
CA ASP A 181 22.98 -8.40 -1.60
C ASP A 181 21.94 -7.69 -2.47
N ALA A 182 20.74 -7.39 -1.94
CA ALA A 182 19.74 -6.60 -2.65
C ALA A 182 20.23 -5.17 -2.92
N LEU A 183 20.83 -4.53 -1.91
CA LEU A 183 21.39 -3.19 -2.00
C LEU A 183 22.55 -3.12 -2.99
N SER A 184 23.41 -4.15 -3.01
CA SER A 184 24.64 -4.18 -3.83
C SER A 184 24.39 -4.61 -5.28
N SER A 185 23.46 -5.54 -5.51
CA SER A 185 23.28 -6.18 -6.82
C SER A 185 22.33 -5.43 -7.77
N LYS A 186 21.45 -4.56 -7.25
CA LYS A 186 20.36 -3.98 -8.05
C LYS A 186 20.39 -2.47 -8.24
N GLY A 187 21.27 -1.72 -7.57
CA GLY A 187 21.47 -0.27 -7.79
C GLY A 187 20.21 0.60 -7.69
N ARG A 188 19.13 0.09 -7.10
CA ARG A 188 17.75 0.61 -7.24
C ARG A 188 16.94 0.52 -5.95
N MET A 189 17.64 0.52 -4.82
CA MET A 189 17.04 0.49 -3.50
C MET A 189 17.72 1.57 -2.65
N TYR A 190 16.94 2.29 -1.86
CA TYR A 190 17.52 3.26 -0.92
C TYR A 190 18.18 2.48 0.21
N PRO A 191 19.40 2.85 0.63
CA PRO A 191 19.99 2.26 1.82
C PRO A 191 19.05 2.48 3.00
N ILE A 192 18.83 1.45 3.81
CA ILE A 192 18.04 1.57 5.02
C ILE A 192 18.75 2.58 5.95
N PRO A 193 18.12 3.71 6.31
CA PRO A 193 18.70 4.68 7.22
C PRO A 193 18.63 4.19 8.67
N ASP A 194 19.46 4.76 9.53
CA ASP A 194 19.22 4.70 10.97
C ASP A 194 17.93 5.47 11.29
N LEU A 195 17.09 4.90 12.15
CA LEU A 195 15.76 5.46 12.44
C LEU A 195 15.79 6.29 13.72
N ASP A 196 15.87 7.60 13.56
CA ASP A 196 15.49 8.56 14.59
C ASP A 196 13.97 8.64 14.69
N LEU A 197 13.39 8.05 15.74
CA LEU A 197 11.95 7.95 15.95
C LEU A 197 11.26 9.32 16.14
N LYS A 198 12.01 10.40 16.32
CA LYS A 198 11.44 11.76 16.34
C LYS A 198 10.99 12.22 14.95
N LYS A 199 11.58 11.67 13.89
CA LYS A 199 11.32 12.03 12.49
C LYS A 199 10.09 11.30 11.93
N LYS A 200 9.66 11.75 10.74
CA LYS A 200 8.65 11.07 9.92
C LYS A 200 9.37 10.27 8.84
N TYR A 201 8.89 9.06 8.56
CA TYR A 201 9.44 8.22 7.50
C TYR A 201 8.37 7.91 6.48
N ALA A 202 8.74 7.87 5.21
CA ALA A 202 7.90 7.41 4.12
C ALA A 202 8.32 6.00 3.71
N ILE A 203 7.34 5.14 3.48
CA ILE A 203 7.51 3.89 2.76
C ILE A 203 7.21 4.15 1.28
N ILE A 204 8.22 3.94 0.45
CA ILE A 204 8.16 4.22 -0.99
C ILE A 204 8.42 2.95 -1.79
N THR A 205 7.74 2.83 -2.92
CA THR A 205 8.00 1.80 -3.95
C THR A 205 7.85 2.44 -5.32
N GLY A 206 8.09 1.70 -6.39
CA GLY A 206 8.03 2.26 -7.73
C GLY A 206 8.26 1.25 -8.84
N ILE A 207 8.29 1.77 -10.06
CA ILE A 207 8.59 0.99 -11.26
C ILE A 207 9.41 1.84 -12.23
N ASN A 208 10.35 1.19 -12.91
CA ASN A 208 11.02 1.78 -14.07
C ASN A 208 10.39 1.21 -15.36
N PRO A 209 9.67 2.02 -16.15
CA PRO A 209 9.04 1.56 -17.39
C PRO A 209 10.06 1.36 -18.54
N ASP A 210 11.20 2.06 -18.53
CA ASP A 210 12.04 2.27 -19.72
C ASP A 210 13.28 1.37 -19.82
N LEU A 211 13.47 0.44 -18.89
CA LEU A 211 14.51 -0.60 -18.99
C LEU A 211 14.09 -1.73 -19.94
N GLU A 212 13.77 -1.36 -21.18
CA GLU A 212 13.38 -2.25 -22.28
C GLU A 212 14.50 -2.38 -23.33
N TRP A 213 15.76 -2.37 -22.90
CA TRP A 213 16.89 -2.60 -23.81
C TRP A 213 17.02 -4.09 -24.14
N PHE A 214 16.88 -4.44 -25.42
CA PHE A 214 17.07 -5.79 -26.04
C PHE A 214 15.93 -6.82 -26.00
N GLY A 215 14.66 -6.40 -26.03
CA GLY A 215 13.55 -7.33 -26.36
C GLY A 215 13.17 -8.34 -25.27
N PHE A 216 13.78 -8.24 -24.08
CA PHE A 216 13.32 -8.92 -22.87
C PHE A 216 12.46 -7.94 -22.07
N GLN A 217 11.14 -7.99 -22.27
CA GLN A 217 10.16 -7.14 -21.60
C GLN A 217 10.02 -7.51 -20.11
N LYS A 218 10.91 -7.03 -19.25
CA LYS A 218 10.64 -7.04 -17.82
C LYS A 218 10.90 -5.67 -17.23
N SER A 219 9.82 -4.96 -16.91
CA SER A 219 9.87 -3.78 -16.06
C SER A 219 10.68 -4.11 -14.83
N SER A 220 11.59 -3.22 -14.46
CA SER A 220 12.38 -3.42 -13.26
C SER A 220 11.66 -2.73 -12.10
N PRO A 221 11.13 -3.50 -11.14
CA PRO A 221 10.48 -2.87 -10.01
C PRO A 221 11.50 -2.18 -9.11
N VAL A 222 11.03 -1.12 -8.44
CA VAL A 222 11.73 -0.50 -7.32
C VAL A 222 11.17 -1.14 -6.06
N HIS A 223 11.98 -1.98 -5.43
CA HIS A 223 11.62 -2.65 -4.18
C HIS A 223 11.27 -1.62 -3.09
N PRO A 224 10.36 -1.93 -2.17
CA PRO A 224 9.95 -0.97 -1.16
C PRO A 224 11.13 -0.57 -0.29
N SER A 225 11.18 0.69 0.10
CA SER A 225 12.24 1.25 0.93
C SER A 225 11.64 2.23 1.94
N ILE A 226 12.35 2.43 3.05
CA ILE A 226 12.02 3.44 4.06
C ILE A 226 12.99 4.62 3.92
N ILE A 227 12.47 5.84 3.89
CA ILE A 227 13.25 7.08 3.78
C ILE A 227 12.69 8.13 4.73
N ALA A 228 13.52 9.01 5.29
CA ALA A 228 12.99 10.13 6.06
C ALA A 228 12.24 11.10 5.12
N VAL A 229 11.10 11.63 5.56
CA VAL A 229 10.24 12.48 4.72
C VAL A 229 10.98 13.74 4.26
N GLU A 230 11.87 14.27 5.10
CA GLU A 230 12.71 15.43 4.78
C GLU A 230 13.75 15.18 3.68
N ASP A 231 14.10 13.92 3.41
CA ASP A 231 15.11 13.56 2.41
C ASP A 231 14.50 13.32 1.02
N ILE A 232 13.17 13.16 0.93
CA ILE A 232 12.41 12.93 -0.32
C ILE A 232 12.71 13.96 -1.44
N PRO A 233 12.76 15.28 -1.19
CA PRO A 233 13.05 16.26 -2.25
C PRO A 233 14.54 16.33 -2.63
N SER A 234 15.43 15.67 -1.89
CA SER A 234 16.88 15.86 -1.98
C SER A 234 17.63 14.75 -2.73
N THR A 235 16.92 13.75 -3.25
CA THR A 235 17.49 12.60 -3.96
C THR A 235 17.32 12.71 -5.49
N PRO A 236 18.14 13.54 -6.18
CA PRO A 236 18.07 13.68 -7.63
C PRO A 236 18.33 12.35 -8.34
N GLY A 237 17.49 12.03 -9.32
CA GLY A 237 17.70 10.92 -10.25
C GLY A 237 17.21 9.54 -9.80
N VAL A 238 16.56 9.42 -8.64
CA VAL A 238 16.13 8.10 -8.13
C VAL A 238 14.62 7.90 -8.21
N CYS A 239 13.82 8.94 -8.07
CA CYS A 239 12.36 8.87 -8.15
C CYS A 239 11.78 10.24 -8.48
N ASP A 240 11.08 10.38 -9.62
CA ASP A 240 10.13 11.48 -9.75
C ASP A 240 8.94 11.11 -8.86
N LEU A 241 8.86 11.74 -7.69
CA LEU A 241 7.80 11.46 -6.74
C LEU A 241 6.47 11.81 -7.40
N PHE A 242 5.75 10.80 -7.86
CA PHE A 242 4.40 11.00 -8.33
C PHE A 242 3.54 11.06 -7.08
N ASP A 243 3.13 12.28 -6.74
CA ASP A 243 2.08 12.47 -5.74
C ASP A 243 0.78 11.94 -6.35
N VAL A 244 0.52 10.63 -6.18
CA VAL A 244 -0.69 9.94 -6.63
C VAL A 244 -1.98 10.58 -6.10
N THR A 245 -1.87 11.49 -5.11
CA THR A 245 -3.00 12.28 -4.60
C THR A 245 -3.36 13.51 -5.46
N LYS A 246 -2.53 13.90 -6.43
CA LYS A 246 -2.73 15.11 -7.25
C LYS A 246 -3.33 14.85 -8.65
N GLY A 247 -3.94 13.68 -8.85
CA GLY A 247 -4.64 13.30 -10.09
C GLY A 247 -5.97 14.00 -10.32
#